data_AF-A0AAN1PV48-F1
#
_entry.id   AF-A0AAN1PV48-F1
#
_cell.length_a   1.000
_cell.length_b   1.000
_cell.length_c   1.000
_cell.angle_alpha   90.00
_cell.angle_beta   90.00
_cell.angle_gamma   90.00
#
_symmetry.space_group_name_H-M   'P 1'
#
loop_
_entity.id
_entity.type
_entity.pdbx_description
1 polymer ?
#
loop_
_entity_poly.entity_id
_entity_poly.type
_entity_poly.pdbx_seq_one_letter_code
_entity_poly.pdbx_strand_id
1 'polypeptide(L)'
;MQQSNTVNKDNKWLPLLRFIESIQRGDHWIYNATLTGCSPVFSNINVSIPESQSKLIVIYGDNSSGKSFFAKLMATEALHDTGIHSYIVSMAQRTASYGKMFFGNESFKSTGVCSISATLRCLESAIKDEKTALVVLDEPDVGLSDYYSPALGEHIGQKLNGFSDNKMMIVISHSKHLLSGLLGSYQGNCIEFGINTEMSLSDWSKRTERATIEELLELQGLSSNIRNAISDVKPKTKQSMI
;
A
#
# COMPACT_ATOMS: atom_id res chain seq x y z
N MET A 1 -12.13 18.40 -30.44
CA MET A 1 -12.96 17.18 -30.24
C MET A 1 -12.52 16.55 -28.94
N GLN A 2 -13.28 16.77 -27.86
CA GLN A 2 -13.07 16.09 -26.58
C GLN A 2 -13.63 14.67 -26.75
N GLN A 3 -12.75 13.68 -26.89
CA GLN A 3 -13.17 12.30 -26.73
C GLN A 3 -13.36 12.06 -25.23
N SER A 4 -14.61 11.83 -24.85
CA SER A 4 -14.97 11.28 -23.55
C SER A 4 -14.27 9.94 -23.39
N ASN A 5 -13.30 9.86 -22.48
CA ASN A 5 -12.70 8.61 -22.05
C ASN A 5 -13.79 7.73 -21.41
N THR A 6 -14.35 6.81 -22.20
CA THR A 6 -15.18 5.73 -21.69
C THR A 6 -14.31 4.81 -20.86
N VAL A 7 -14.22 5.09 -19.56
CA VAL A 7 -13.81 4.11 -18.57
C VAL A 7 -14.72 2.90 -18.74
N ASN A 8 -14.13 1.75 -19.08
CA ASN A 8 -14.86 0.52 -19.35
C ASN A 8 -15.75 0.20 -18.14
N LYS A 9 -17.07 0.20 -18.31
CA LYS A 9 -18.05 -0.02 -17.23
C LYS A 9 -17.93 -1.41 -16.59
N ASP A 10 -17.23 -2.33 -17.25
CA ASP A 10 -16.93 -3.69 -16.75
C ASP A 10 -15.64 -3.77 -15.91
N ASN A 11 -14.94 -2.65 -15.70
CA ASN A 11 -13.76 -2.62 -14.84
C ASN A 11 -14.17 -2.74 -13.36
N LYS A 12 -14.00 -3.94 -12.79
CA LYS A 12 -14.27 -4.24 -11.38
C LYS A 12 -13.48 -3.37 -10.39
N TRP A 13 -12.39 -2.75 -10.84
CA TRP A 13 -11.56 -1.85 -10.03
C TRP A 13 -12.04 -0.40 -10.05
N LEU A 14 -13.09 -0.08 -10.82
CA LEU A 14 -13.61 1.27 -10.95
C LEU A 14 -13.94 1.96 -9.61
N PRO A 15 -14.55 1.29 -8.60
CA PRO A 15 -14.78 1.92 -7.29
C PRO A 15 -13.48 2.36 -6.62
N LEU A 16 -12.47 1.48 -6.59
CA LEU A 16 -11.17 1.77 -6.02
C LEU A 16 -10.44 2.90 -6.78
N LEU A 17 -10.51 2.90 -8.12
CA LEU A 17 -9.92 3.97 -8.94
C LEU A 17 -10.59 5.31 -8.67
N ARG A 18 -11.93 5.36 -8.59
CA ARG A 18 -12.67 6.58 -8.23
C ARG A 18 -12.33 7.08 -6.84
N PHE A 19 -12.11 6.17 -5.90
CA PHE A 19 -11.64 6.52 -4.57
C PHE A 19 -10.26 7.16 -4.62
N ILE A 20 -9.30 6.58 -5.37
CA ILE A 20 -7.96 7.16 -5.55
C ILE A 20 -8.04 8.54 -6.22
N GLU A 21 -8.85 8.70 -7.26
CA GLU A 21 -9.11 10.00 -7.91
C GLU A 21 -9.74 11.02 -6.95
N SER A 22 -10.57 10.59 -5.99
CA SER A 22 -11.15 11.47 -4.97
C SER A 22 -10.10 11.96 -3.97
N ILE A 23 -9.14 11.09 -3.61
CA ILE A 23 -7.99 11.50 -2.80
C ILE A 23 -7.15 12.52 -3.58
N GLN A 24 -6.83 12.24 -4.85
CA GLN A 24 -6.02 13.15 -5.67
C GLN A 24 -6.63 14.54 -5.80
N ARG A 25 -7.97 14.65 -5.83
CA ARG A 25 -8.68 15.93 -5.91
C ARG A 25 -8.71 16.74 -4.62
N GLY A 26 -8.33 16.15 -3.48
CA GLY A 26 -8.45 16.82 -2.18
C GLY A 26 -9.84 16.70 -1.54
N ASP A 27 -10.77 15.95 -2.14
CA ASP A 27 -12.20 15.96 -1.77
C ASP A 27 -12.55 15.04 -0.58
N HIS A 28 -11.54 14.51 0.12
CA HIS A 28 -11.72 13.47 1.13
C HIS A 28 -11.50 13.99 2.55
N TRP A 29 -12.33 13.54 3.50
CA TRP A 29 -12.32 14.00 4.90
C TRP A 29 -10.94 13.89 5.59
N ILE A 30 -10.10 13.00 5.09
CA ILE A 30 -8.75 12.71 5.58
C ILE A 30 -7.85 13.95 5.60
N TYR A 31 -8.07 14.91 4.69
CA TYR A 31 -7.34 16.17 4.63
C TYR A 31 -7.67 17.12 5.78
N ASN A 32 -8.77 16.87 6.51
CA ASN A 32 -9.11 17.65 7.70
C ASN A 32 -8.34 17.17 8.95
N ALA A 33 -7.65 16.03 8.89
CA ALA A 33 -6.89 15.51 10.02
C ALA A 33 -5.68 16.41 10.31
N THR A 34 -5.60 16.93 11.54
CA THR A 34 -4.52 17.81 11.98
C THR A 34 -3.87 17.28 13.25
N LEU A 35 -2.54 17.38 13.33
CA LEU A 35 -1.76 17.07 14.52
C LEU A 35 -1.93 18.18 15.58
N THR A 36 -1.55 17.87 16.81
CA THR A 36 -1.50 18.84 17.92
C THR A 36 -0.60 20.01 17.52
N GLY A 37 -1.17 21.21 17.37
CA GLY A 37 -0.48 22.37 16.77
C GLY A 37 -0.92 22.72 15.34
N CYS A 38 -2.05 22.17 14.86
CA CYS A 38 -2.72 22.51 13.60
C CYS A 38 -1.96 22.17 12.30
N SER A 39 -0.89 21.38 12.38
CA SER A 39 -0.20 20.88 11.17
C SER A 39 -1.04 19.77 10.52
N PRO A 40 -1.30 19.80 9.20
CA PRO A 40 -2.00 18.71 8.52
C PRO A 40 -1.26 17.39 8.68
N VAL A 41 -2.00 16.30 8.93
CA VAL A 41 -1.44 14.94 8.96
C VAL A 41 -0.92 14.55 7.56
N PHE A 42 -1.68 14.94 6.53
CA PHE A 42 -1.36 14.70 5.13
C PHE A 42 -1.24 16.04 4.42
N SER A 43 0.00 16.52 4.29
CA SER A 43 0.29 17.82 3.67
C SER A 43 0.34 17.73 2.15
N ASN A 44 0.80 16.59 1.63
CA ASN A 44 0.82 16.34 0.20
C ASN A 44 0.59 14.86 -0.11
N ILE A 45 -0.28 14.58 -1.09
CA ILE A 45 -0.50 13.23 -1.60
C ILE A 45 -0.31 13.30 -3.12
N ASN A 46 0.80 12.76 -3.58
CA ASN A 46 1.13 12.71 -5.00
C ASN A 46 0.56 11.43 -5.62
N VAL A 47 -0.37 11.56 -6.56
CA VAL A 47 -1.00 10.43 -7.25
C VAL A 47 -0.73 10.53 -8.74
N SER A 48 -0.16 9.46 -9.31
CA SER A 48 -0.02 9.30 -10.76
C SER A 48 -0.79 8.06 -11.20
N ILE A 49 -1.78 8.25 -12.09
CA ILE A 49 -2.59 7.17 -12.66
C ILE A 49 -2.24 7.07 -14.15
N PRO A 50 -1.72 5.92 -14.63
CA PRO A 50 -1.40 5.74 -16.04
C PRO A 50 -2.68 5.70 -16.91
N GLU A 51 -2.58 6.11 -18.17
CA GLU A 51 -3.71 6.07 -19.12
C GLU A 51 -4.18 4.64 -19.42
N SER A 52 -3.25 3.69 -19.42
CA SER A 52 -3.55 2.25 -19.55
C SER A 52 -3.89 1.63 -18.20
N GLN A 53 -4.71 0.58 -18.21
CA GLN A 53 -5.03 -0.18 -17.01
C GLN A 53 -3.78 -0.70 -16.27
N SER A 54 -3.70 -0.41 -14.97
CA SER A 54 -2.66 -0.90 -14.05
C SER A 54 -3.22 -2.00 -13.16
N LYS A 55 -2.37 -2.98 -12.81
CA LYS A 55 -2.65 -4.02 -11.79
C LYS A 55 -1.89 -3.77 -10.49
N LEU A 56 -1.08 -2.71 -10.44
CA LEU A 56 -0.19 -2.41 -9.33
C LEU A 56 -0.46 -0.99 -8.81
N ILE A 57 -0.62 -0.88 -7.50
CA ILE A 57 -0.57 0.39 -6.78
C ILE A 57 0.66 0.33 -5.87
N VAL A 58 1.57 1.29 -6.03
CA VAL A 58 2.73 1.44 -5.15
C VAL A 58 2.48 2.59 -4.20
N ILE A 59 2.40 2.29 -2.91
CA ILE A 59 2.30 3.29 -1.85
C ILE A 59 3.69 3.49 -1.25
N TYR A 60 4.23 4.71 -1.41
CA TYR A 60 5.58 5.06 -0.97
C TYR A 60 5.58 6.36 -0.16
N GLY A 61 6.70 6.60 0.51
CA GLY A 61 6.89 7.72 1.43
C GLY A 61 7.66 7.29 2.68
N ASP A 62 8.05 8.26 3.48
CA ASP A 62 8.86 8.02 4.68
C ASP A 62 8.09 7.26 5.78
N ASN A 63 8.82 6.77 6.78
CA ASN A 63 8.20 6.05 7.89
C ASN A 63 7.23 6.94 8.65
N SER A 64 6.18 6.32 9.19
CA SER A 64 5.08 7.00 9.90
C SER A 64 4.28 8.01 9.06
N SER A 65 4.44 8.07 7.73
CA SER A 65 3.66 8.97 6.88
C SER A 65 2.18 8.58 6.70
N GLY A 66 1.77 7.38 7.16
CA GLY A 66 0.38 6.89 7.04
C GLY A 66 0.12 5.93 5.87
N LYS A 67 1.17 5.38 5.24
CA LYS A 67 1.06 4.39 4.14
C LYS A 67 0.12 3.23 4.43
N SER A 68 0.32 2.53 5.55
CA SER A 68 -0.52 1.38 5.94
C SER A 68 -1.96 1.78 6.28
N PHE A 69 -2.22 3.06 6.61
CA PHE A 69 -3.58 3.57 6.80
C PHE A 69 -4.30 3.73 5.45
N PHE A 70 -3.64 4.33 4.46
CA PHE A 70 -4.20 4.44 3.11
C PHE A 70 -4.44 3.08 2.47
N ALA A 71 -3.52 2.13 2.63
CA ALA A 71 -3.72 0.76 2.16
C ALA A 71 -4.97 0.11 2.76
N LYS A 72 -5.21 0.31 4.07
CA LYS A 72 -6.41 -0.19 4.75
C LYS A 72 -7.67 0.50 4.25
N LEU A 73 -7.61 1.81 3.99
CA LEU A 73 -8.73 2.57 3.48
C LEU A 73 -9.11 2.11 2.07
N MET A 74 -8.12 1.98 1.18
CA MET A 74 -8.28 1.41 -0.16
C MET A 74 -8.81 -0.02 -0.13
N ALA A 75 -8.27 -0.87 0.73
CA ALA A 75 -8.76 -2.24 0.89
C ALA A 75 -10.20 -2.26 1.40
N THR A 76 -10.56 -1.39 2.34
CA THR A 76 -11.94 -1.27 2.84
C THR A 76 -12.90 -0.85 1.73
N GLU A 77 -12.50 0.13 0.92
CA GLU A 77 -13.31 0.60 -0.21
C GLU A 77 -13.49 -0.50 -1.27
N ALA A 78 -12.43 -1.21 -1.62
CA ALA A 78 -12.51 -2.35 -2.54
C ALA A 78 -13.42 -3.46 -2.00
N LEU A 79 -13.40 -3.73 -0.69
CA LEU A 79 -14.23 -4.75 -0.06
C LEU A 79 -15.69 -4.34 0.16
N HIS A 80 -16.01 -3.04 0.05
CA HIS A 80 -17.40 -2.58 0.05
C HIS A 80 -18.16 -3.10 -1.18
N ASP A 81 -17.45 -3.46 -2.25
CA ASP A 81 -18.02 -4.18 -3.39
C ASP A 81 -18.12 -5.68 -3.10
N THR A 82 -19.33 -6.23 -3.21
CA THR A 82 -19.65 -7.62 -2.85
C THR A 82 -19.13 -8.59 -3.91
N GLY A 83 -17.82 -8.84 -3.90
CA GLY A 83 -17.20 -9.79 -4.82
C GLY A 83 -15.68 -9.77 -4.88
N ILE A 84 -15.04 -8.81 -4.21
CA ILE A 84 -13.59 -8.73 -4.10
C ILE A 84 -13.13 -9.47 -2.84
N HIS A 85 -12.22 -10.43 -3.01
CA HIS A 85 -11.53 -11.10 -1.91
C HIS A 85 -10.23 -10.38 -1.60
N SER A 86 -9.83 -10.31 -0.33
CA SER A 86 -8.56 -9.68 0.05
C SER A 86 -7.55 -10.70 0.56
N TYR A 87 -6.32 -10.56 0.07
CA TYR A 87 -5.14 -11.30 0.50
C TYR A 87 -4.16 -10.28 1.07
N ILE A 88 -4.16 -10.13 2.39
CA ILE A 88 -3.38 -9.09 3.07
C ILE A 88 -2.22 -9.76 3.80
N VAL A 89 -1.01 -9.24 3.61
CA VAL A 89 0.19 -9.49 4.40
C VAL A 89 0.63 -8.17 4.98
N SER A 90 0.57 -8.05 6.31
CA SER A 90 0.96 -6.83 7.01
C SER A 90 1.56 -7.11 8.38
N MET A 91 2.36 -6.17 8.88
CA MET A 91 2.89 -6.24 10.25
C MET A 91 1.78 -6.33 11.30
N ALA A 92 0.64 -5.66 11.07
CA ALA A 92 -0.51 -5.76 11.96
C ALA A 92 -1.02 -7.20 12.10
N GLN A 93 -1.08 -7.96 11.00
CA GLN A 93 -1.46 -9.38 11.04
C GLN A 93 -0.38 -10.25 11.68
N ARG A 94 0.90 -9.92 11.47
CA ARG A 94 2.02 -10.62 12.12
C ARG A 94 1.94 -10.54 13.64
N THR A 95 1.60 -9.36 14.17
CA THR A 95 1.44 -9.14 15.62
C THR A 95 0.09 -9.61 16.18
N ALA A 96 -0.86 -9.99 15.33
CA ALA A 96 -2.17 -10.49 15.77
C ALA A 96 -2.07 -11.94 16.28
N SER A 97 -3.04 -12.38 17.08
CA SER A 97 -3.05 -13.73 17.70
C SER A 97 -2.90 -14.89 16.70
N TYR A 98 -3.38 -14.71 15.46
CA TYR A 98 -3.26 -15.70 14.38
C TYR A 98 -2.00 -15.52 13.50
N GLY A 99 -1.21 -14.46 13.71
CA GLY A 99 -0.03 -14.13 12.92
C GLY A 99 1.04 -15.22 12.96
N LYS A 100 1.16 -15.94 14.08
CA LYS A 100 2.07 -17.09 14.24
C LYS A 100 1.79 -18.23 13.25
N MET A 101 0.55 -18.38 12.77
CA MET A 101 0.19 -19.41 11.79
C MET A 101 0.67 -19.05 10.37
N PHE A 102 0.64 -17.76 10.03
CA PHE A 102 1.03 -17.25 8.71
C PHE A 102 2.53 -16.97 8.60
N PHE A 103 3.12 -16.33 9.63
CA PHE A 103 4.53 -15.94 9.67
C PHE A 103 5.43 -16.99 10.34
N GLY A 104 4.85 -17.98 11.04
CA GLY A 104 5.60 -18.97 11.81
C GLY A 104 6.03 -18.44 13.19
N ASN A 105 6.92 -19.18 13.85
CA ASN A 105 7.51 -18.78 15.13
C ASN A 105 8.90 -18.16 14.91
N GLU A 106 9.04 -16.88 15.21
CA GLU A 106 10.30 -16.12 15.10
C GLU A 106 11.38 -16.58 16.11
N SER A 107 11.02 -17.39 17.10
CA SER A 107 12.02 -18.00 18.00
C SER A 107 13.02 -18.92 17.28
N PHE A 108 12.70 -19.39 16.07
CA PHE A 108 13.54 -20.33 15.30
C PHE A 108 13.90 -19.84 13.89
N LYS A 109 13.38 -18.69 13.44
CA LYS A 109 13.60 -18.15 12.09
C LYS A 109 13.78 -16.64 12.14
N SER A 110 14.64 -16.09 11.27
CA SER A 110 14.82 -14.64 11.19
C SER A 110 13.55 -13.95 10.68
N THR A 111 13.34 -12.71 11.12
CA THR A 111 12.22 -11.84 10.69
C THR A 111 12.08 -11.81 9.17
N GLY A 112 13.19 -11.66 8.43
CA GLY A 112 13.18 -11.66 6.97
C GLY A 112 12.67 -12.96 6.34
N VAL A 113 13.04 -14.13 6.86
CA VAL A 113 12.56 -15.43 6.35
C VAL A 113 11.06 -15.59 6.57
N CYS A 114 10.54 -15.10 7.71
CA CYS A 114 9.12 -15.07 7.99
C CYS A 114 8.36 -14.17 7.00
N SER A 115 8.89 -12.97 6.72
CA SER A 115 8.31 -12.01 5.76
C SER A 115 8.25 -12.59 4.34
N ILE A 116 9.35 -13.20 3.87
CA ILE A 116 9.38 -13.90 2.57
C ILE A 116 8.31 -14.99 2.54
N SER A 117 8.29 -15.87 3.54
CA SER A 117 7.38 -17.01 3.57
C SER A 117 5.91 -16.58 3.52
N ALA A 118 5.55 -15.52 4.25
CA ALA A 118 4.20 -14.97 4.25
C ALA A 118 3.83 -14.35 2.90
N THR A 119 4.73 -13.54 2.33
CA THR A 119 4.54 -12.92 1.01
C THR A 119 4.36 -13.96 -0.08
N LEU A 120 5.22 -14.97 -0.15
CA LEU A 120 5.14 -16.01 -1.18
C LEU A 120 3.85 -16.83 -1.08
N ARG A 121 3.47 -17.24 0.13
CA ARG A 121 2.20 -17.97 0.35
C ARG A 121 1.00 -17.13 -0.04
N CYS A 122 1.00 -15.84 0.30
CA CYS A 122 -0.07 -14.92 -0.07
C CYS A 122 -0.22 -14.82 -1.59
N LEU A 123 0.89 -14.62 -2.30
CA LEU A 123 0.91 -14.54 -3.76
C LEU A 123 0.46 -15.84 -4.40
N GLU A 124 0.95 -16.99 -3.94
CA GLU A 124 0.55 -18.29 -4.45
C GLU A 124 -0.94 -18.56 -4.26
N SER A 125 -1.48 -18.25 -3.10
CA SER A 125 -2.92 -18.37 -2.81
C SER A 125 -3.74 -17.45 -3.71
N ALA A 126 -3.33 -16.18 -3.83
CA ALA A 126 -4.03 -15.21 -4.68
C ALA A 126 -4.02 -15.64 -6.15
N ILE A 127 -2.88 -16.11 -6.68
CA ILE A 127 -2.74 -16.54 -8.08
C ILE A 127 -3.60 -17.77 -8.39
N LYS A 128 -3.62 -18.76 -7.49
CA LYS A 128 -4.40 -20.00 -7.66
C LYS A 128 -5.91 -19.76 -7.58
N ASP A 129 -6.33 -18.70 -6.90
CA ASP A 129 -7.73 -18.35 -6.78
C ASP A 129 -8.27 -17.72 -8.07
N GLU A 130 -9.41 -18.21 -8.55
CA GLU A 130 -10.11 -17.67 -9.72
C GLU A 130 -10.95 -16.43 -9.39
N LYS A 131 -11.15 -16.15 -8.09
CA LYS A 131 -11.92 -15.00 -7.61
C LYS A 131 -11.28 -13.66 -7.99
N THR A 132 -12.11 -12.62 -7.97
CA THR A 132 -11.62 -11.24 -8.06
C THR A 132 -10.91 -10.93 -6.75
N ALA A 133 -9.63 -10.53 -6.80
CA ALA A 133 -8.80 -10.49 -5.60
C ALA A 133 -7.90 -9.25 -5.52
N LEU A 134 -7.92 -8.60 -4.36
CA LEU A 134 -6.99 -7.55 -3.98
C LEU A 134 -5.89 -8.13 -3.11
N VAL A 135 -4.64 -8.06 -3.55
CA VAL A 135 -3.47 -8.44 -2.77
C VAL A 135 -2.88 -7.18 -2.14
N VAL A 136 -2.63 -7.19 -0.84
CA VAL A 136 -1.99 -6.07 -0.12
C VAL A 136 -0.73 -6.58 0.57
N LEU A 137 0.43 -6.06 0.16
CA LEU A 137 1.73 -6.37 0.73
C LEU A 137 2.26 -5.14 1.46
N ASP A 138 2.22 -5.16 2.79
CA ASP A 138 2.67 -4.06 3.65
C ASP A 138 4.04 -4.39 4.26
N GLU A 139 5.07 -3.75 3.71
CA GLU A 139 6.49 -3.95 4.01
C GLU A 139 6.92 -5.43 3.90
N PRO A 140 6.77 -6.04 2.70
CA PRO A 140 6.99 -7.48 2.52
C PRO A 140 8.44 -7.91 2.70
N ASP A 141 9.40 -6.97 2.69
CA ASP A 141 10.82 -7.20 2.92
C ASP A 141 11.28 -6.87 4.34
N VAL A 142 10.37 -6.64 5.30
CA VAL A 142 10.80 -6.29 6.66
C VAL A 142 11.72 -7.38 7.24
N GLY A 143 12.87 -6.95 7.77
CA GLY A 143 13.91 -7.84 8.29
C GLY A 143 14.76 -8.54 7.26
N LEU A 144 14.63 -8.22 5.97
CA LEU A 144 15.62 -8.56 4.95
C LEU A 144 16.69 -7.48 4.87
N SER A 145 17.89 -7.91 4.47
CA SER A 145 18.97 -6.99 4.13
C SER A 145 18.75 -6.40 2.73
N ASP A 146 19.33 -5.23 2.49
CA ASP A 146 19.38 -4.57 1.17
C ASP A 146 19.90 -5.47 0.04
N TYR A 147 20.72 -6.48 0.36
CA TYR A 147 21.19 -7.48 -0.60
C TYR A 147 20.06 -8.38 -1.15
N TYR A 148 19.08 -8.76 -0.32
CA TYR A 148 18.00 -9.69 -0.68
C TYR A 148 16.69 -8.99 -1.04
N SER A 149 16.46 -7.77 -0.57
CA SER A 149 15.24 -7.01 -0.88
C SER A 149 14.96 -6.86 -2.40
N PRO A 150 15.95 -6.58 -3.27
CA PRO A 150 15.72 -6.51 -4.71
C PRO A 150 15.26 -7.85 -5.30
N ALA A 151 15.82 -8.97 -4.84
CA ALA A 151 15.44 -10.30 -5.33
C ALA A 151 13.99 -10.67 -4.95
N LEU A 152 13.55 -10.29 -3.74
CA LEU A 152 12.14 -10.43 -3.38
C LEU A 152 11.26 -9.55 -4.27
N GLY A 153 11.66 -8.30 -4.51
CA GLY A 153 10.96 -7.37 -5.39
C GLY A 153 10.80 -7.93 -6.80
N GLU A 154 11.91 -8.40 -7.38
CA GLU A 154 11.95 -9.02 -8.70
C GLU A 154 10.97 -10.19 -8.78
N HIS A 155 10.95 -11.06 -7.76
CA HIS A 155 10.03 -12.18 -7.71
C HIS A 155 8.57 -11.75 -7.64
N ILE A 156 8.24 -10.72 -6.85
CA ILE A 156 6.88 -10.16 -6.79
C ILE A 156 6.45 -9.65 -8.17
N GLY A 157 7.31 -8.88 -8.85
CA GLY A 157 6.99 -8.34 -10.19
C GLY A 157 6.81 -9.42 -11.24
N GLN A 158 7.64 -10.48 -11.22
CA GLN A 158 7.48 -11.65 -12.08
C GLN A 158 6.14 -12.36 -11.85
N LYS A 159 5.72 -12.51 -10.58
CA LYS A 159 4.41 -13.10 -10.23
C LYS A 159 3.25 -12.22 -10.67
N LEU A 160 3.38 -10.91 -10.52
CA LEU A 160 2.39 -9.92 -10.92
C LEU A 160 2.18 -9.90 -12.45
N ASN A 161 3.21 -10.16 -13.26
CA ASN A 161 3.04 -10.33 -14.71
C ASN A 161 2.06 -11.45 -15.07
N GLY A 162 1.92 -12.47 -14.21
CA GLY A 162 0.94 -13.55 -14.36
C GLY A 162 -0.45 -13.26 -13.80
N PHE A 163 -0.71 -12.06 -13.25
CA PHE A 163 -2.03 -11.72 -12.73
C PHE A 163 -3.03 -11.54 -13.87
N SER A 164 -4.18 -12.20 -13.75
CA SER A 164 -5.37 -11.93 -14.55
C SER A 164 -5.96 -10.55 -14.22
N ASP A 165 -6.78 -9.99 -15.12
CA ASP A 165 -7.32 -8.62 -14.97
C ASP A 165 -8.27 -8.44 -13.77
N ASN A 166 -8.80 -9.54 -13.24
CA ASN A 166 -9.58 -9.56 -12.01
C ASN A 166 -8.72 -9.55 -10.73
N LYS A 167 -7.40 -9.34 -10.83
CA LYS A 167 -6.48 -9.24 -9.70
C LYS A 167 -5.75 -7.90 -9.70
N MET A 168 -5.63 -7.30 -8.52
CA MET A 168 -4.87 -6.06 -8.31
C MET A 168 -3.99 -6.22 -7.07
N MET A 169 -2.83 -5.57 -7.07
CA MET A 169 -1.88 -5.60 -5.97
C MET A 169 -1.61 -4.18 -5.47
N ILE A 170 -1.62 -4.01 -4.15
CA ILE A 170 -1.09 -2.85 -3.45
C ILE A 170 0.21 -3.29 -2.78
N VAL A 171 1.31 -2.63 -3.11
CA VAL A 171 2.59 -2.80 -2.42
C VAL A 171 2.91 -1.53 -1.66
N ILE A 172 3.08 -1.67 -0.35
CA ILE A 172 3.53 -0.58 0.52
C ILE A 172 4.97 -0.88 0.91
N SER A 173 5.86 0.07 0.65
CA SER A 173 7.25 -0.08 1.06
C SER A 173 7.95 1.26 1.22
N HIS A 174 8.89 1.30 2.16
CA HIS A 174 9.90 2.34 2.27
C HIS A 174 11.27 1.87 1.72
N SER A 175 11.35 0.64 1.21
CA SER A 175 12.57 0.02 0.71
C SER A 175 12.75 0.31 -0.77
N LYS A 176 13.69 1.19 -1.10
CA LYS A 176 14.08 1.50 -2.49
C LYS A 176 14.61 0.27 -3.20
N HIS A 177 15.26 -0.62 -2.47
CA HIS A 177 15.79 -1.89 -2.96
C HIS A 177 14.67 -2.83 -3.40
N LEU A 178 13.64 -3.03 -2.57
CA LEU A 178 12.47 -3.82 -2.95
C LEU A 178 11.77 -3.23 -4.18
N LEU A 179 11.49 -1.92 -4.15
CA LEU A 179 10.77 -1.25 -5.24
C LEU A 179 11.57 -1.29 -6.55
N SER A 180 12.90 -1.17 -6.50
CA SER A 180 13.75 -1.29 -7.69
C SER A 180 13.66 -2.66 -8.35
N GLY A 181 13.66 -3.74 -7.56
CA GLY A 181 13.48 -5.10 -8.09
C GLY A 181 12.08 -5.31 -8.66
N LEU A 182 11.04 -4.85 -7.94
CA LEU A 182 9.65 -4.97 -8.36
C LEU A 182 9.38 -4.26 -9.70
N LEU A 183 9.77 -2.99 -9.79
CA LEU A 183 9.54 -2.18 -10.98
C LEU A 183 10.44 -2.59 -12.15
N GLY A 184 11.63 -3.15 -11.86
CA GLY A 184 12.53 -3.66 -12.89
C GLY A 184 12.05 -4.96 -13.56
N SER A 185 11.21 -5.75 -12.90
CA SER A 185 10.72 -7.03 -13.43
C SER A 185 9.24 -7.02 -13.84
N TYR A 186 8.45 -6.06 -13.36
CA TYR A 186 7.06 -5.88 -13.76
C TYR A 186 6.98 -5.19 -15.13
N GLN A 187 6.20 -5.76 -16.05
CA GLN A 187 6.08 -5.27 -17.44
C GLN A 187 4.92 -4.29 -17.64
N GLY A 188 4.06 -4.12 -16.64
CA GLY A 188 2.92 -3.21 -16.70
C GLY A 188 3.21 -1.84 -16.10
N ASN A 189 2.25 -0.93 -16.24
CA ASN A 189 2.28 0.36 -15.57
C ASN A 189 1.79 0.23 -14.12
N CYS A 190 2.23 1.14 -13.25
CA CYS A 190 1.79 1.20 -11.86
C CYS A 190 1.07 2.52 -11.57
N ILE A 191 0.15 2.49 -10.60
CA ILE A 191 -0.41 3.68 -9.98
C ILE A 191 0.55 4.07 -8.87
N GLU A 192 1.10 5.26 -8.94
CA GLU A 192 2.01 5.79 -7.92
C GLU A 192 1.19 6.56 -6.88
N PHE A 193 1.40 6.25 -5.61
CA PHE A 193 0.73 6.91 -4.49
C PHE A 193 1.76 7.32 -3.42
N GLY A 194 2.30 8.53 -3.59
CA GLY A 194 3.27 9.13 -2.69
C GLY A 194 2.58 9.88 -1.54
N ILE A 195 2.99 9.60 -0.30
CA ILE A 195 2.41 10.24 0.90
C ILE A 195 3.43 11.15 1.55
N ASN A 196 3.01 12.39 1.82
CA ASN A 196 3.81 13.49 2.35
C ASN A 196 5.08 13.73 1.53
N THR A 197 4.97 13.59 0.21
CA THR A 197 6.08 13.81 -0.73
C THR A 197 5.57 14.34 -2.07
N GLU A 198 6.26 15.32 -2.63
CA GLU A 198 6.04 15.83 -4.00
C GLU A 198 6.83 15.04 -5.06
N MET A 199 7.75 14.18 -4.63
CA MET A 199 8.59 13.41 -5.54
C MET A 199 7.76 12.36 -6.28
N SER A 200 8.13 12.08 -7.53
CA SER A 200 7.68 10.87 -8.23
C SER A 200 8.27 9.62 -7.56
N LEU A 201 7.72 8.44 -7.83
CA LEU A 201 8.28 7.18 -7.33
C LEU A 201 9.74 6.99 -7.81
N SER A 202 10.01 7.34 -9.06
CA SER A 202 11.35 7.31 -9.66
C SER A 202 12.33 8.22 -8.91
N ASP A 203 11.95 9.45 -8.61
CA ASP A 203 12.83 10.40 -7.92
C ASP A 203 13.00 10.04 -6.44
N TRP A 204 11.91 9.65 -5.78
CA TRP A 204 11.93 9.19 -4.39
C TRP A 204 12.87 8.00 -4.21
N SER A 205 12.86 7.05 -5.17
CA SER A 205 13.76 5.88 -5.16
C SER A 205 15.24 6.24 -5.34
N LYS A 206 15.57 7.45 -5.83
CA LYS A 206 16.94 7.92 -6.03
C LYS A 206 17.43 8.87 -4.95
N ARG A 207 16.55 9.35 -4.06
CA ARG A 207 16.92 10.27 -2.96
C ARG A 207 18.07 9.69 -2.11
N THR A 208 19.11 10.48 -1.86
CA THR A 208 20.26 10.10 -1.02
C THR A 208 20.26 10.77 0.35
N GLU A 209 19.34 11.71 0.57
CA GLU A 209 19.15 12.41 1.84
C GLU A 209 18.87 11.43 2.99
N ARG A 210 19.40 11.77 4.16
CA ARG A 210 19.30 10.97 5.38
C ARG A 210 18.67 11.83 6.48
N ALA A 211 17.81 11.20 7.27
CA ALA A 211 17.22 11.85 8.42
C ALA A 211 18.26 12.17 9.49
N THR A 212 18.07 13.26 10.23
CA THR A 212 18.83 13.56 11.43
C THR A 212 18.38 12.70 12.62
N ILE A 213 19.12 12.74 13.72
CA ILE A 213 18.71 12.05 14.96
C ILE A 213 17.46 12.69 15.55
N GLU A 214 17.33 14.00 15.44
CA GLU A 214 16.17 14.75 15.89
C GLU A 214 14.90 14.28 15.15
N GLU A 215 14.95 14.21 13.81
CA GLU A 215 13.85 13.70 12.98
C GLU A 215 13.50 12.24 13.32
N LEU A 216 14.51 11.39 13.58
CA LEU A 216 14.31 10.01 13.98
C LEU A 216 13.59 9.89 15.34
N LEU A 217 13.97 10.73 16.31
CA LEU A 217 13.38 10.73 17.65
C LEU A 217 11.94 11.27 17.62
N GLU A 218 11.63 12.21 16.73
CA GLU A 218 10.26 12.73 16.53
C GLU A 218 9.29 11.66 16.02
N LEU A 219 9.78 10.59 15.38
CA LEU A 219 8.92 9.45 15.00
C LEU A 219 8.31 8.77 16.24
N GLN A 220 8.92 8.90 17.42
CA GLN A 220 8.37 8.37 18.65
C GLN A 220 7.12 9.15 19.06
N GLY A 221 5.97 8.51 19.01
CA GLY A 221 4.68 9.12 19.35
C GLY A 221 3.93 9.75 18.16
N LEU A 222 4.62 10.03 17.05
CA LEU A 222 3.98 10.54 15.83
C LEU A 222 2.86 9.62 15.34
N SER A 223 3.10 8.31 15.30
CA SER A 223 2.09 7.32 14.89
C SER A 223 0.81 7.36 15.74
N SER A 224 0.96 7.58 17.05
CA SER A 224 -0.19 7.70 17.97
C SER A 224 -0.95 9.00 17.74
N ASN A 225 -0.23 10.10 17.53
CA ASN A 225 -0.83 11.42 17.25
C ASN A 225 -1.59 11.42 15.92
N ILE A 226 -0.99 10.84 14.86
CA ILE A 226 -1.64 10.65 13.55
C ILE A 226 -2.92 9.85 13.70
N ARG A 227 -2.89 8.73 14.44
CA ARG A 227 -4.07 7.89 14.66
C ARG A 227 -5.21 8.66 15.33
N ASN A 228 -4.89 9.46 16.36
CA ASN A 228 -5.89 10.26 17.07
C ASN A 228 -6.50 11.32 16.15
N ALA A 229 -5.65 12.09 15.46
CA ALA A 229 -6.08 13.12 14.51
C ALA A 229 -7.02 12.58 13.43
N ILE A 230 -6.70 11.40 12.87
CA ILE A 230 -7.55 10.73 11.89
C ILE A 230 -8.88 10.30 12.51
N SER A 231 -8.86 9.76 13.73
CA SER A 231 -10.08 9.31 14.42
C SER A 231 -11.06 10.45 14.68
N ASP A 232 -10.57 11.66 14.91
CA ASP A 232 -11.39 12.83 15.22
C ASP A 232 -12.18 13.35 14.02
N VAL A 233 -11.62 13.21 12.81
CA VAL A 233 -12.25 13.69 11.57
C VAL A 233 -12.90 12.59 10.75
N LYS A 234 -12.67 11.32 11.12
CA LYS A 234 -13.28 10.18 10.44
C LYS A 234 -14.81 10.32 10.51
N PRO A 235 -15.53 10.32 9.37
CA PRO A 235 -16.97 10.32 9.36
C PRO A 235 -17.47 9.18 10.22
N LYS A 236 -18.38 9.49 11.14
CA LYS A 236 -19.17 8.46 11.81
C LYS A 236 -20.02 7.81 10.73
N THR A 237 -19.50 6.77 10.09
CA THR A 237 -20.32 5.90 9.25
C THR A 237 -21.54 5.53 10.08
N LYS A 238 -22.75 5.77 9.54
CA LYS A 238 -23.96 5.15 10.06
C LYS A 238 -23.60 3.70 10.35
N GLN A 239 -23.79 3.27 11.59
CA GLN A 239 -24.14 1.88 11.85
C GLN A 239 -25.38 1.62 11.00
N SER A 240 -25.21 1.11 9.79
CA SER A 240 -26.29 0.53 9.02
C SER A 240 -25.94 -0.92 8.76
N MET A 241 -26.52 -1.74 9.65
CA MET A 241 -26.99 -3.09 9.39
C MET A 241 -25.91 -4.18 9.30
N ILE A 242 -25.60 -4.74 10.47
CA ILE A 242 -25.79 -6.20 10.64
C ILE A 242 -27.29 -6.42 10.79
#